data_AF-A0A7C7QUE0-F1
#
_entry.id   AF-A0A7C7QUE0-F1
#
_cell.length_a   1.000
_cell.length_b   1.000
_cell.length_c   1.000
_cell.angle_alpha   90.00
_cell.angle_beta   90.00
_cell.angle_gamma   90.00
#
_symmetry.space_group_name_H-M   'P 1'
#
loop_
_entity.id
_entity.type
_entity.pdbx_description
1 polymer ?
#
loop_
_entity_poly.entity_id
_entity_poly.type
_entity_poly.pdbx_seq_one_letter_code
_entity_poly.pdbx_strand_id
1 'polypeptide(L)'
;MGVLDALKGFGDRLSRWTMRWVPHSLIVALILNLIAFILALIWGDVGYNPFTVVKAWGDGFWVLLRFAMQMCLILLTGYIVAVSPPVEKALAWLANLPNPDKPWQTILLMGIVTNILAYINWGLSIVGAAIFMIYLVRLQPKVDFRLLLAAAYLGLG
;
A
#
# COMPACT_ATOMS: atom_id res chain seq x y z
N MET A 1 22.23 -14.08 22.64
CA MET A 1 21.13 -13.33 21.96
C MET A 1 20.98 -13.93 20.57
N GLY A 2 19.82 -14.49 20.24
CA GLY A 2 19.62 -15.10 18.93
C GLY A 2 19.60 -14.05 17.83
N VAL A 3 19.96 -14.43 16.59
CA VAL A 3 19.88 -13.55 15.41
C VAL A 3 18.48 -12.92 15.27
N LEU A 4 17.43 -13.68 15.61
CA LEU A 4 16.04 -13.21 15.61
C LEU A 4 15.78 -12.09 16.63
N ASP A 5 16.39 -12.14 17.81
CA ASP A 5 16.24 -11.12 18.83
C ASP A 5 16.98 -9.84 18.44
N ALA A 6 18.15 -10.00 17.82
CA ALA A 6 18.91 -8.88 17.26
C ALA A 6 18.12 -8.16 16.15
N LEU A 7 17.48 -8.92 15.24
CA LEU A 7 16.63 -8.38 14.17
C LEU A 7 15.41 -7.65 14.72
N LYS A 8 14.69 -8.24 15.69
CA LYS A 8 13.56 -7.58 16.36
C LYS A 8 14.00 -6.28 17.03
N GLY A 9 15.07 -6.33 17.83
CA GLY A 9 15.58 -5.14 18.51
C GLY A 9 16.11 -4.06 17.55
N PHE A 10 16.57 -4.44 16.36
CA PHE A 10 16.91 -3.49 15.30
C PHE A 10 15.65 -2.85 14.68
N GLY A 11 14.67 -3.65 14.30
CA GLY A 11 13.39 -3.16 13.75
C GLY A 11 12.68 -2.21 14.72
N ASP A 12 12.64 -2.54 16.00
CA ASP A 12 12.03 -1.70 17.03
C ASP A 12 12.75 -0.35 17.19
N ARG A 13 14.09 -0.34 17.08
CA ARG A 13 14.88 0.90 17.13
C ARG A 13 14.59 1.80 15.94
N LEU A 14 14.56 1.23 14.73
CA LEU A 14 14.21 1.98 13.51
C LEU A 14 12.79 2.52 13.60
N SER A 15 11.84 1.70 14.02
CA SER A 15 10.43 2.10 14.16
C SER A 15 10.26 3.27 15.12
N ARG A 16 10.89 3.21 16.31
CA ARG A 16 10.88 4.32 17.27
C ARG A 16 11.52 5.60 16.74
N TRP A 17 12.60 5.48 15.97
CA TRP A 17 13.25 6.62 15.36
C TRP A 17 12.34 7.27 14.31
N THR A 18 11.79 6.46 13.40
CA THR A 18 10.88 6.92 12.33
C THR A 18 9.66 7.61 12.92
N MET A 19 8.97 6.99 13.90
CA MET A 19 7.79 7.58 14.52
C MET A 19 8.07 8.90 15.25
N ARG A 20 9.31 9.14 15.69
CA ARG A 20 9.70 10.36 16.40
C ARG A 20 10.11 11.50 15.45
N TRP A 21 10.73 11.17 14.33
CA TRP A 21 11.43 12.16 13.49
C TRP A 21 10.82 12.35 12.11
N VAL A 22 10.12 11.36 11.55
CA VAL A 22 9.52 11.50 10.22
C VAL A 22 8.26 12.36 10.36
N PRO A 23 8.25 13.58 9.79
CA PRO A 23 7.06 14.43 9.85
C PRO A 23 5.98 13.85 8.95
N HIS A 24 4.74 14.29 9.19
CA HIS A 24 3.62 13.91 8.35
C HIS A 24 3.91 14.22 6.87
N SER A 25 3.47 13.36 5.95
CA SER A 25 3.79 13.44 4.52
C SER A 25 3.39 14.79 3.89
N LEU A 26 2.29 15.39 4.33
CA LEU A 26 1.87 16.73 3.89
C LEU A 26 2.90 17.81 4.24
N ILE A 27 3.51 17.73 5.43
CA ILE A 27 4.53 18.71 5.86
C ILE A 27 5.75 18.60 4.93
N VAL A 28 6.19 17.39 4.62
CA VAL A 28 7.30 17.16 3.67
C VAL A 28 6.94 17.75 2.31
N ALA A 29 5.75 17.48 1.79
CA ALA A 29 5.29 18.01 0.51
C ALA A 29 5.24 19.55 0.50
N LEU A 30 4.76 20.19 1.56
CA LEU A 30 4.73 21.66 1.68
C LEU A 30 6.13 22.27 1.74
N ILE A 31 7.05 21.66 2.50
CA ILE A 31 8.46 22.11 2.56
C ILE A 31 9.12 21.97 1.19
N LEU A 32 8.95 20.83 0.51
CA LEU A 32 9.49 20.62 -0.83
C LEU A 32 8.88 21.59 -1.85
N ASN A 33 7.58 21.90 -1.74
CA ASN A 33 6.93 22.88 -2.59
C ASN A 33 7.50 24.29 -2.37
N LEU A 34 7.76 24.68 -1.11
CA LEU A 34 8.41 25.95 -0.80
C LEU A 34 9.85 26.00 -1.32
N ILE A 35 10.61 24.92 -1.16
CA ILE A 35 11.96 24.80 -1.73
C ILE A 35 11.89 24.94 -3.25
N ALA A 36 11.01 24.20 -3.93
CA ALA A 36 10.83 24.30 -5.37
C ALA A 36 10.46 25.72 -5.82
N PHE A 37 9.60 26.41 -5.07
CA PHE A 37 9.25 27.80 -5.32
C PHE A 37 10.46 28.74 -5.23
N ILE A 38 11.29 28.61 -4.19
CA ILE A 38 12.53 29.40 -4.03
C ILE A 38 13.52 29.09 -5.14
N LEU A 39 13.72 27.81 -5.47
CA LEU A 39 14.61 27.38 -6.55
C LEU A 39 14.16 27.95 -7.90
N ALA A 40 12.86 27.94 -8.18
CA ALA A 40 12.30 28.52 -9.41
C ALA A 40 12.51 30.04 -9.50
N LEU A 41 12.48 30.76 -8.38
CA LEU A 41 12.75 32.21 -8.36
C LEU A 41 14.22 32.55 -8.61
N ILE A 42 15.14 31.76 -8.07
CA ILE A 42 16.58 32.03 -8.17
C ILE A 42 17.16 31.51 -9.49
N TRP A 43 16.74 30.33 -9.91
CA TRP A 43 17.32 29.60 -11.04
C TRP A 43 16.37 29.37 -12.22
N GLY A 44 15.08 29.71 -12.10
CA GLY A 44 14.14 29.56 -13.21
C GLY A 44 14.22 30.71 -14.21
N ASP A 45 13.90 30.41 -15.47
CA ASP A 45 13.81 31.38 -16.58
C ASP A 45 12.61 32.35 -16.48
N VAL A 46 11.98 32.42 -15.31
CA VAL A 46 10.76 33.20 -15.00
C VAL A 46 11.05 34.57 -14.38
N GLY A 47 12.34 34.86 -14.12
CA GLY A 47 12.81 36.07 -13.44
C GLY A 47 12.43 36.12 -11.94
N TYR A 48 12.86 37.15 -11.23
CA TYR A 48 12.57 37.36 -9.79
C TYR A 48 11.11 37.78 -9.51
N ASN A 49 10.15 37.44 -10.38
CA ASN A 49 8.74 37.79 -10.19
C ASN A 49 7.97 36.62 -9.55
N PRO A 50 7.55 36.73 -8.27
CA PRO A 50 6.80 35.70 -7.56
C PRO A 50 5.50 35.28 -8.25
N PHE A 51 4.82 36.22 -8.91
CA PHE A 51 3.55 35.94 -9.57
C PHE A 51 3.70 34.97 -10.75
N THR A 52 4.81 35.04 -11.50
CA THR A 52 5.08 34.13 -12.61
C THR A 52 5.27 32.70 -12.12
N VAL A 53 5.97 32.52 -10.99
CA VAL A 53 6.18 31.19 -10.38
C VAL A 53 4.87 30.60 -9.85
N VAL A 54 4.05 31.40 -9.16
CA VAL A 54 2.73 30.95 -8.68
C VAL A 54 1.83 30.55 -9.86
N LYS A 55 1.84 31.33 -10.93
CA LYS A 55 1.07 31.00 -12.14
C LYS A 55 1.53 29.67 -12.75
N ALA A 56 2.85 29.48 -12.92
CA ALA A 56 3.40 28.25 -13.46
C ALA A 56 3.07 27.03 -12.58
N TRP A 57 3.12 27.18 -11.26
CA TRP A 57 2.68 26.15 -10.31
C TRP A 57 1.20 25.81 -10.48
N GLY A 58 0.34 26.82 -10.58
CA GLY A 58 -1.10 26.66 -10.78
C GLY A 58 -1.46 25.97 -12.11
N ASP A 59 -0.73 26.29 -13.18
CA ASP A 59 -0.91 25.64 -14.48
C ASP A 59 -0.56 24.14 -14.40
N GLY A 60 0.48 23.77 -13.64
CA GLY A 60 0.88 22.39 -13.39
C GLY A 60 -0.03 21.62 -12.42
N PHE A 61 -0.70 22.33 -11.50
CA PHE A 61 -1.53 21.72 -10.44
C PHE A 61 -2.61 20.77 -10.98
N TRP A 62 -3.20 21.08 -12.14
CA TRP A 62 -4.25 20.27 -12.75
C TRP A 62 -3.81 18.86 -13.17
N VAL A 63 -2.50 18.61 -13.32
CA VAL A 63 -1.96 17.27 -13.52
C VAL A 63 -2.20 16.40 -12.29
N LEU A 64 -2.03 16.96 -11.08
CA LEU A 64 -2.25 16.26 -9.82
C LEU A 64 -3.72 15.87 -9.65
N LEU A 65 -4.67 16.71 -10.10
CA LEU A 65 -6.09 16.38 -10.04
C LEU A 65 -6.43 15.16 -10.90
N ARG A 66 -5.90 15.11 -12.13
CA ARG A 66 -6.10 13.96 -13.04
C ARG A 66 -5.47 12.69 -12.45
N PHE A 67 -4.26 12.80 -11.93
CA PHE A 67 -3.58 11.70 -11.24
C PHE A 67 -4.37 11.21 -10.01
N ALA A 68 -4.83 12.14 -9.15
CA ALA A 68 -5.62 11.81 -7.97
C ALA A 68 -6.93 11.11 -8.34
N MET A 69 -7.63 11.57 -9.39
CA MET A 69 -8.84 10.91 -9.88
C MET A 69 -8.55 9.47 -10.33
N GLN A 70 -7.45 9.24 -11.05
CA GLN A 70 -7.04 7.89 -11.45
C GLN A 70 -6.79 6.99 -10.23
N MET A 71 -6.08 7.50 -9.22
CA MET A 71 -5.81 6.75 -7.98
C MET A 71 -7.10 6.45 -7.20
N CYS A 72 -8.02 7.42 -7.10
CA CYS A 72 -9.33 7.24 -6.50
C CYS A 72 -10.14 6.14 -7.21
N LEU A 73 -10.17 6.18 -8.55
CA LEU A 73 -10.89 5.17 -9.33
C LEU A 73 -10.27 3.79 -9.17
N ILE A 74 -8.94 3.66 -9.18
CA ILE A 74 -8.27 2.37 -8.97
C ILE A 74 -8.67 1.76 -7.62
N LEU A 75 -8.62 2.55 -6.53
CA LEU A 75 -8.99 2.09 -5.19
C LEU A 75 -10.49 1.76 -5.08
N LEU A 76 -11.36 2.66 -5.57
CA LEU A 76 -12.80 2.49 -5.48
C LEU A 76 -13.29 1.29 -6.29
N THR A 77 -12.82 1.16 -7.53
CA THR A 77 -13.18 0.01 -8.39
C THR A 77 -12.61 -1.29 -7.84
N GLY A 78 -11.38 -1.28 -7.33
CA GLY A 78 -10.78 -2.42 -6.64
C GLY A 78 -11.63 -2.88 -5.45
N TYR A 79 -12.09 -1.94 -4.62
CA TYR A 79 -13.01 -2.22 -3.52
C TYR A 79 -14.35 -2.80 -4.01
N ILE A 80 -15.01 -2.15 -4.98
CA ILE A 80 -16.32 -2.59 -5.51
C ILE A 80 -16.23 -4.02 -6.05
N VAL A 81 -15.16 -4.34 -6.78
CA VAL A 81 -14.92 -5.69 -7.31
C VAL A 81 -14.62 -6.68 -6.18
N ALA A 82 -13.81 -6.30 -5.18
CA ALA A 82 -13.45 -7.16 -4.05
C ALA A 82 -14.67 -7.66 -3.27
N VAL A 83 -15.65 -6.79 -3.03
CA VAL A 83 -16.88 -7.10 -2.29
C VAL A 83 -18.01 -7.64 -3.17
N SER A 84 -17.74 -7.85 -4.47
CA SER A 84 -18.75 -8.38 -5.37
C SER A 84 -19.02 -9.86 -5.11
N PRO A 85 -20.27 -10.34 -5.24
CA PRO A 85 -20.59 -11.75 -4.99
C PRO A 85 -19.76 -12.76 -5.78
N PRO A 86 -19.36 -12.52 -7.05
CA PRO A 86 -18.49 -13.43 -7.78
C PRO A 86 -17.10 -13.58 -7.14
N VAL A 87 -16.49 -12.46 -6.72
CA VAL A 87 -15.14 -12.46 -6.13
C VAL A 87 -15.16 -13.07 -4.75
N GLU A 88 -16.13 -12.73 -3.90
CA GLU A 88 -16.28 -13.36 -2.59
C GLU A 88 -16.45 -14.88 -2.69
N LYS A 89 -17.28 -15.36 -3.62
CA LYS A 89 -17.44 -16.79 -3.89
C LYS A 89 -16.13 -17.45 -4.33
N ALA A 90 -15.38 -16.80 -5.22
CA ALA A 90 -14.09 -17.31 -5.67
C ALA A 90 -13.07 -17.39 -4.52
N LEU A 91 -12.96 -16.35 -3.70
CA LEU A 91 -12.06 -16.32 -2.54
C LEU A 91 -12.46 -17.36 -1.49
N ALA A 92 -13.75 -17.50 -1.20
CA ALA A 92 -14.25 -18.53 -0.29
C ALA A 92 -13.96 -19.94 -0.81
N TRP A 93 -14.13 -20.17 -2.11
CA TRP A 93 -13.79 -21.44 -2.74
C TRP A 93 -12.28 -21.74 -2.65
N LEU A 94 -11.43 -20.76 -3.00
CA LEU A 94 -9.97 -20.88 -2.91
C LEU A 94 -9.52 -21.21 -1.47
N ALA A 95 -10.19 -20.67 -0.46
CA ALA A 95 -9.83 -20.88 0.94
C ALA A 95 -10.00 -22.33 1.42
N ASN A 96 -10.75 -23.16 0.68
CA ASN A 96 -10.94 -24.58 0.96
C ASN A 96 -9.87 -25.48 0.33
N LEU A 97 -9.00 -24.95 -0.54
CA LEU A 97 -7.97 -25.74 -1.22
C LEU A 97 -6.82 -26.24 -0.31
N PRO A 98 -6.30 -25.45 0.65
CA PRO A 98 -5.21 -25.89 1.51
C PRO A 98 -5.61 -27.03 2.47
N ASN A 99 -4.68 -27.94 2.74
CA ASN A 99 -4.86 -28.97 3.75
C ASN A 99 -4.64 -28.37 5.17
N PRO A 100 -5.61 -28.50 6.11
CA PRO A 100 -5.50 -28.00 7.49
C PRO A 100 -4.29 -28.51 8.29
N ASP A 101 -3.76 -29.68 7.95
CA ASP A 101 -2.56 -30.24 8.59
C ASP A 101 -1.25 -29.72 7.99
N LYS A 102 -1.30 -28.90 6.93
CA LYS A 102 -0.14 -28.30 6.25
C LYS A 102 -0.25 -26.77 6.18
N PRO A 103 -0.05 -26.04 7.29
CA PRO A 103 -0.22 -24.58 7.37
C PRO A 103 0.55 -23.75 6.33
N TRP A 104 1.70 -24.25 5.86
CA TRP A 104 2.49 -23.58 4.84
C TRP A 104 1.76 -23.43 3.50
N GLN A 105 0.81 -24.32 3.18
CA GLN A 105 0.00 -24.24 1.95
C GLN A 105 -0.90 -23.01 1.98
N THR A 106 -1.49 -22.71 3.14
CA THR A 106 -2.34 -21.53 3.36
C THR A 106 -1.54 -20.24 3.19
N ILE A 107 -0.30 -20.21 3.72
CA ILE A 107 0.61 -19.05 3.59
C ILE A 107 0.99 -18.83 2.12
N LEU A 108 1.34 -19.91 1.41
CA LEU A 108 1.70 -19.83 -0.01
C LEU A 108 0.51 -19.37 -0.86
N LEU A 109 -0.68 -19.94 -0.61
CA LEU A 109 -1.91 -19.56 -1.31
C LEU A 109 -2.24 -18.09 -1.09
N MET A 110 -2.10 -17.58 0.14
CA MET A 110 -2.28 -16.16 0.44
C MET A 110 -1.37 -15.27 -0.41
N GLY A 111 -0.08 -15.57 -0.47
CA GLY A 111 0.87 -14.81 -1.27
C GLY A 111 0.57 -14.84 -2.78
N ILE A 112 0.22 -16.01 -3.31
CA ILE A 112 -0.11 -16.18 -4.74
C ILE A 112 -1.38 -15.42 -5.10
N VAL A 113 -2.46 -15.60 -4.34
CA VAL A 113 -3.75 -14.96 -4.63
C VAL A 113 -3.62 -13.44 -4.54
N THR A 114 -2.97 -12.92 -3.50
CA THR A 114 -2.77 -11.47 -3.36
C THR A 114 -1.90 -10.87 -4.46
N ASN A 115 -0.87 -11.58 -4.93
CA ASN A 115 -0.09 -11.16 -6.10
C ASN A 115 -0.92 -11.14 -7.38
N ILE A 116 -1.71 -12.19 -7.64
CA ILE A 116 -2.58 -12.25 -8.83
C ILE A 116 -3.59 -11.10 -8.81
N LEU A 117 -4.23 -10.86 -7.65
CA LEU A 117 -5.15 -9.74 -7.50
C LEU A 117 -4.45 -8.40 -7.76
N ALA A 118 -3.19 -8.27 -7.31
CA ALA A 118 -2.40 -7.04 -7.49
C ALA A 118 -2.07 -6.75 -8.95
N TYR A 119 -1.69 -7.78 -9.72
CA TYR A 119 -1.44 -7.67 -11.15
C TYR A 119 -2.68 -7.22 -11.93
N ILE A 120 -3.88 -7.63 -11.49
CA ILE A 120 -5.15 -7.18 -12.10
C ILE A 120 -5.44 -5.73 -11.69
N ASN A 121 -5.40 -5.46 -10.39
CA ASN A 121 -5.61 -4.13 -9.81
C ASN A 121 -5.05 -4.13 -8.38
N TRP A 122 -4.01 -3.34 -8.11
CA TRP A 122 -3.40 -3.30 -6.78
C TRP A 122 -4.37 -2.85 -5.67
N GLY A 123 -5.37 -2.03 -5.98
CA GLY A 123 -6.47 -1.67 -5.05
C GLY A 123 -7.39 -2.85 -4.70
N LEU A 124 -7.65 -3.74 -5.66
CA LEU A 124 -8.38 -5.01 -5.44
C LEU A 124 -7.60 -5.92 -4.50
N SER A 125 -6.27 -6.00 -4.64
CA SER A 125 -5.44 -6.83 -3.76
C SER A 125 -5.56 -6.44 -2.30
N ILE A 126 -5.53 -5.14 -1.98
CA ILE A 126 -5.65 -4.65 -0.59
C ILE A 126 -6.93 -5.16 0.09
N VAL A 127 -8.08 -4.94 -0.55
CA VAL A 127 -9.39 -5.29 0.01
C VAL A 127 -9.62 -6.80 -0.06
N GLY A 128 -9.30 -7.41 -1.21
CA GLY A 128 -9.44 -8.84 -1.44
C GLY A 128 -8.56 -9.68 -0.51
N ALA A 129 -7.34 -9.23 -0.19
CA ALA A 129 -6.48 -9.88 0.80
C ALA A 129 -7.12 -9.91 2.19
N ALA A 130 -7.69 -8.78 2.64
CA ALA A 130 -8.37 -8.70 3.93
C ALA A 130 -9.57 -9.66 3.99
N ILE A 131 -10.41 -9.67 2.95
CA ILE A 131 -11.55 -10.58 2.84
C ILE A 131 -11.08 -12.05 2.82
N PHE A 132 -10.08 -12.37 1.99
CA PHE A 132 -9.57 -13.73 1.85
C PHE A 132 -8.97 -14.27 3.15
N MET A 133 -8.24 -13.43 3.89
CA MET A 133 -7.68 -13.78 5.19
C MET A 133 -8.75 -14.21 6.19
N ILE A 134 -9.92 -13.56 6.19
CA ILE A 134 -11.04 -13.94 7.07
C ILE A 134 -11.49 -15.37 6.77
N TYR A 135 -11.59 -15.76 5.49
CA TYR A 135 -11.94 -17.13 5.11
C TYR A 135 -10.84 -18.12 5.49
N LEU A 136 -9.57 -17.81 5.22
CA LEU A 136 -8.45 -18.69 5.54
C LEU A 136 -8.31 -18.94 7.03
N VAL A 137 -8.39 -17.91 7.88
CA VAL A 137 -8.26 -18.08 9.34
C VAL A 137 -9.40 -18.92 9.92
N ARG A 138 -10.61 -18.82 9.36
CA ARG A 138 -11.76 -19.64 9.78
C ARG A 138 -11.61 -21.12 9.40
N LEU A 139 -11.11 -21.39 8.19
CA LEU A 139 -10.99 -22.76 7.66
C LEU A 139 -9.67 -23.45 8.04
N GLN A 140 -8.63 -22.68 8.39
CA GLN A 140 -7.27 -23.14 8.59
C GLN A 140 -6.75 -22.73 9.99
N PRO A 141 -7.30 -23.27 11.09
CA PRO A 141 -7.03 -22.79 12.46
C PRO A 141 -5.59 -22.98 12.93
N LYS A 142 -4.81 -23.86 12.27
CA LYS A 142 -3.41 -24.13 12.58
C LYS A 142 -2.43 -23.13 11.93
N VAL A 143 -2.92 -22.19 11.11
CA VAL A 143 -2.06 -21.22 10.43
C VAL A 143 -1.53 -20.16 11.39
N ASP A 144 -0.25 -19.83 11.28
CA ASP A 144 0.32 -18.68 11.99
C ASP A 144 -0.24 -17.39 11.38
N PHE A 145 -1.04 -16.67 12.15
CA PHE A 145 -1.68 -15.44 11.70
C PHE A 145 -0.69 -14.35 11.31
N ARG A 146 0.46 -14.23 11.98
CA ARG A 146 1.47 -13.19 11.71
C ARG A 146 2.16 -13.47 10.37
N LEU A 147 2.49 -14.73 10.11
CA LEU A 147 3.10 -15.13 8.85
C LEU A 147 2.10 -15.07 7.69
N LEU A 148 0.83 -15.42 7.93
CA LEU A 148 -0.24 -15.24 6.95
C LEU A 148 -0.45 -13.77 6.59
N LEU A 149 -0.45 -12.88 7.60
CA LEU A 149 -0.51 -11.45 7.40
C LEU A 149 0.70 -10.94 6.60
N ALA A 150 1.91 -11.38 6.94
CA ALA A 150 3.11 -11.05 6.15
C ALA A 150 3.00 -11.52 4.68
N ALA A 151 2.44 -12.70 4.42
CA ALA A 151 2.21 -13.19 3.06
C ALA A 151 1.15 -12.36 2.31
N ALA A 152 0.15 -11.83 3.01
CA ALA A 152 -0.85 -10.92 2.42
C ALA A 152 -0.22 -9.65 1.84
N TYR A 153 0.84 -9.16 2.49
CA TYR A 153 1.57 -7.96 2.05
C TYR A 153 2.36 -8.17 0.76
N LEU A 154 2.57 -9.41 0.30
CA LEU A 154 3.27 -9.67 -0.96
C LEU A 154 2.52 -9.12 -2.18
N GLY A 155 1.21 -8.93 -2.09
CA GLY A 155 0.41 -8.30 -3.15
C GLY A 155 0.41 -6.76 -3.11
N LEU A 156 1.14 -6.12 -2.19
CA LEU A 156 1.30 -4.67 -2.17
C LEU A 156 2.55 -4.18 -2.94
N GLY A 157 3.38 -5.10 -3.44
CA GLY A 157 4.66 -4.84 -4.09
C GLY A 157 4.64 -5.13 -5.59
#